data_AF-A0A125Q8I6-F1
#
_entry.id   AF-A0A125Q8I6-F1
#
_cell.length_a   1.000
_cell.length_b   1.000
_cell.length_c   1.000
_cell.angle_alpha   90.00
_cell.angle_beta   90.00
_cell.angle_gamma   90.00
#
_symmetry.space_group_name_H-M   'P 1'
#
loop_
_entity.id
_entity.type
_entity.pdbx_description
1 polymer ?
#
loop_
_entity_poly.entity_id
_entity_poly.type
_entity_poly.pdbx_seq_one_letter_code
_entity_poly.pdbx_strand_id
1 'polypeptide(L)'
;MGCPQMSLSPKQATSTTPGREELEQLLIRSGWPVAHEYIELVRRALRNPKRTVGAAFGLTRGRGGEPASRAASRHARDAAILELFNAWGQERGSYRLAVSVKDLHAALRRYEATGYRRDLRSKGPSLSDSLRCAMFAVVNSGAPVPGPRQLYKIFAKSLEPRGKAVHSKKRV
;
A
#
# COMPACT_ATOMS: atom_id res chain seq x y z
N MET A 1 -41.52 45.18 -48.95
CA MET A 1 -40.12 44.71 -48.98
C MET A 1 -39.59 44.74 -47.56
N GLY A 2 -39.72 43.64 -46.81
CA GLY A 2 -39.26 43.54 -45.41
C GLY A 2 -38.43 42.27 -45.27
N CYS A 3 -37.17 42.43 -44.87
CA CYS A 3 -36.22 41.33 -44.68
C CYS A 3 -36.61 40.49 -43.44
N PRO A 4 -36.54 39.15 -43.49
CA PRO A 4 -36.71 38.33 -42.30
C PRO A 4 -35.42 38.35 -41.45
N GLN A 5 -35.58 38.64 -40.16
CA GLN A 5 -34.54 38.44 -39.15
C GLN A 5 -34.18 36.94 -39.05
N MET A 6 -32.95 36.58 -39.39
CA MET A 6 -32.39 35.27 -39.03
C MET A 6 -31.86 35.35 -37.59
N SER A 7 -32.57 34.71 -36.67
CA SER A 7 -32.08 34.44 -35.32
C SER A 7 -31.01 33.34 -35.37
N LEU A 8 -29.74 33.74 -35.27
CA LEU A 8 -28.64 32.80 -35.02
C LEU A 8 -28.65 32.43 -33.53
N SER A 9 -29.28 31.30 -33.20
CA SER A 9 -29.10 30.67 -31.89
C SER A 9 -27.63 30.28 -31.69
N PRO A 10 -26.98 30.65 -30.57
CA PRO A 10 -25.62 30.22 -30.29
C PRO A 10 -25.64 28.72 -29.99
N LYS A 11 -25.05 27.91 -30.88
CA LYS A 11 -24.74 26.51 -30.58
C LYS A 11 -23.81 26.49 -29.38
N GLN A 12 -24.34 26.11 -28.23
CA GLN A 12 -23.58 25.79 -27.04
C GLN A 12 -22.59 24.69 -27.42
N ALA A 13 -21.30 25.03 -27.47
CA ALA A 13 -20.22 24.07 -27.50
C ALA A 13 -20.20 23.39 -26.13
N THR A 14 -20.92 22.29 -25.99
CA THR A 14 -20.74 21.37 -24.88
C THR A 14 -19.37 20.72 -25.05
N SER A 15 -18.35 21.26 -24.39
CA SER A 15 -17.06 20.60 -24.22
C SER A 15 -17.25 19.41 -23.27
N THR A 16 -17.90 18.36 -23.77
CA THR A 16 -17.96 17.07 -23.09
C THR A 16 -16.58 16.46 -23.27
N THR A 17 -15.77 16.51 -22.22
CA THR A 17 -14.48 15.81 -22.20
C THR A 17 -14.75 14.35 -22.54
N PRO A 18 -14.18 13.81 -23.63
CA PRO A 18 -14.48 12.45 -24.06
C PRO A 18 -14.15 11.46 -22.96
N GLY A 19 -15.01 10.44 -22.84
CA GLY A 19 -14.80 9.36 -21.88
C GLY A 19 -13.47 8.65 -22.16
N ARG A 20 -12.86 8.07 -21.13
CA ARG A 20 -11.57 7.38 -21.27
C ARG A 20 -11.58 6.32 -22.39
N GLU A 21 -12.67 5.57 -22.50
CA GLU A 21 -12.83 4.53 -23.51
C GLU A 21 -12.89 5.12 -24.93
N GLU A 22 -13.51 6.29 -25.10
CA GLU A 22 -13.54 7.01 -26.36
C GLU A 22 -12.15 7.55 -26.73
N LEU A 23 -11.38 8.04 -25.76
CA LEU A 23 -9.99 8.46 -25.95
C LEU A 23 -9.08 7.27 -26.35
N GLU A 24 -9.24 6.11 -25.71
CA GLU A 24 -8.50 4.89 -26.09
C GLU A 24 -8.84 4.46 -27.53
N GLN A 25 -10.12 4.51 -27.93
CA GLN A 25 -10.54 4.19 -29.29
C GLN A 25 -10.06 5.20 -30.33
N LEU A 26 -10.06 6.50 -30.01
CA LEU A 26 -9.53 7.55 -30.87
C LEU A 26 -8.01 7.39 -31.09
N LEU A 27 -7.27 7.01 -30.05
CA LEU A 27 -5.83 6.75 -30.16
C LEU A 27 -5.52 5.52 -31.02
N ILE A 28 -6.34 4.48 -30.95
CA ILE A 28 -6.20 3.28 -31.80
C ILE A 28 -6.50 3.64 -33.26
N ARG A 29 -7.58 4.42 -33.48
CA ARG A 29 -8.01 4.85 -34.83
C ARG A 29 -7.06 5.87 -35.47
N SER A 30 -6.24 6.58 -34.71
CA SER A 30 -5.26 7.52 -35.25
C SER A 30 -4.11 6.83 -35.99
N GLY A 31 -4.02 5.49 -35.92
CA GLY A 31 -3.01 4.70 -36.63
C GLY A 31 -1.61 4.83 -36.05
N TRP A 32 -1.47 5.40 -34.85
CA TRP A 32 -0.19 5.51 -34.18
C TRP A 32 0.35 4.13 -33.82
N PRO A 33 1.54 3.73 -34.31
CA PRO A 33 2.06 2.38 -34.11
C PRO A 33 2.26 2.01 -32.64
N VAL A 34 2.45 3.01 -31.78
CA VAL A 34 2.67 2.84 -30.33
C VAL A 34 1.37 2.95 -29.51
N ALA A 35 0.22 3.24 -30.14
CA ALA A 35 -1.03 3.49 -29.42
C ALA A 35 -1.50 2.28 -28.60
N HIS A 36 -1.42 1.08 -29.18
CA HIS A 36 -1.79 -0.15 -28.49
C HIS A 36 -0.88 -0.45 -27.30
N GLU A 37 0.44 -0.28 -27.47
CA GLU A 37 1.41 -0.49 -26.39
C GLU A 37 1.22 0.52 -25.27
N TYR A 38 0.95 1.78 -25.61
CA TYR A 38 0.66 2.84 -24.65
C TYR A 38 -0.61 2.56 -23.85
N ILE A 39 -1.70 2.14 -24.52
CA ILE A 39 -2.96 1.78 -23.86
C ILE A 39 -2.77 0.58 -22.93
N GLU A 40 -2.06 -0.45 -23.36
CA GLU A 40 -1.78 -1.61 -22.51
C GLU A 40 -0.87 -1.26 -21.33
N LEU A 41 0.11 -0.36 -21.52
CA LEU A 41 0.94 0.16 -20.43
C LEU A 41 0.07 0.90 -19.40
N VAL A 42 -0.82 1.79 -19.84
CA VAL A 42 -1.74 2.54 -18.97
C VAL A 42 -2.70 1.60 -18.25
N ARG A 43 -3.31 0.64 -18.95
CA ARG A 43 -4.18 -0.39 -18.34
C ARG A 43 -3.42 -1.23 -17.33
N ARG A 44 -2.17 -1.59 -17.61
CA ARG A 44 -1.33 -2.37 -16.70
C ARG A 44 -0.92 -1.56 -15.47
N ALA A 45 -0.59 -0.28 -15.65
CA ALA A 45 -0.27 0.64 -14.56
C ALA A 45 -1.48 0.91 -13.65
N LEU A 46 -2.68 1.01 -14.22
CA LEU A 46 -3.93 1.15 -13.45
C LEU A 46 -4.32 -0.14 -12.72
N ARG A 47 -4.16 -1.31 -13.37
CA ARG A 47 -4.39 -2.63 -12.74
C ARG A 47 -3.38 -2.92 -11.62
N ASN A 48 -2.13 -2.48 -11.78
CA ASN A 48 -1.05 -2.69 -10.83
C ASN A 48 -0.31 -1.38 -10.56
N PRO A 49 -0.86 -0.48 -9.71
CA PRO A 49 -0.27 0.82 -9.43
C PRO A 49 1.02 0.63 -8.61
N LYS A 50 2.13 0.37 -9.33
CA LYS A 50 3.48 0.44 -8.78
C LYS A 50 3.78 1.91 -8.48
N ARG A 51 4.27 2.14 -7.26
CA ARG A 51 4.52 3.46 -6.65
C ARG A 51 5.34 4.41 -7.53
N THR A 52 6.16 3.87 -8.44
CA THR A 52 7.03 4.64 -9.34
C THR A 52 6.26 5.36 -10.45
N VAL A 53 5.17 4.81 -10.97
CA VAL A 53 4.45 5.40 -12.11
C VAL A 53 3.61 6.59 -11.64
N GLY A 54 2.78 6.41 -10.62
CA GLY A 54 1.95 7.51 -10.07
C GLY A 54 2.76 8.68 -9.49
N ALA A 55 3.94 8.40 -8.94
CA ALA A 55 4.88 9.43 -8.48
C ALA A 55 5.63 10.11 -9.64
N ALA A 56 6.06 9.35 -10.67
CA ALA A 56 6.74 9.90 -11.84
C ALA A 56 5.84 10.82 -12.67
N PHE A 57 4.53 10.55 -12.72
CA PHE A 57 3.56 11.36 -13.45
C PHE A 57 2.85 12.42 -12.60
N GLY A 58 3.25 12.63 -11.33
CA GLY A 58 2.65 13.64 -10.47
C GLY A 58 1.14 13.46 -10.19
N LEU A 59 0.58 12.27 -10.47
CA LEU A 59 -0.84 11.95 -10.34
C LEU A 59 -1.30 11.87 -8.86
N THR A 60 -0.37 11.98 -7.91
CA THR A 60 -0.66 12.00 -6.48
C THR A 60 -0.52 13.40 -5.86
N ARG A 61 -0.84 14.47 -6.59
CA ARG A 61 -1.10 15.79 -6.00
C ARG A 61 -2.58 15.94 -5.66
N GLY A 62 -2.94 15.46 -4.47
CA GLY A 62 -4.27 15.65 -3.87
C GLY A 62 -5.07 14.35 -3.73
N ARG A 63 -5.49 14.02 -2.51
CA ARG A 63 -6.45 12.93 -2.19
C ARG A 63 -6.06 11.47 -2.51
N GLY A 64 -4.80 11.16 -2.77
CA GLY A 64 -4.33 9.77 -2.88
C GLY A 64 -4.14 9.10 -1.53
N GLY A 65 -5.23 8.74 -0.84
CA GLY A 65 -5.17 7.87 0.34
C GLY A 65 -4.47 6.55 0.01
N GLU A 66 -3.93 5.87 1.03
CA GLU A 66 -3.46 4.51 0.83
C GLU A 66 -4.64 3.63 0.34
N PRO A 67 -4.47 2.83 -0.72
CA PRO A 67 -5.50 1.86 -1.12
C PRO A 67 -5.75 0.86 0.03
N ALA A 68 -7.02 0.57 0.29
CA ALA A 68 -7.46 -0.26 1.43
C ALA A 68 -6.75 -1.62 1.52
N SER A 69 -6.44 -2.24 0.38
CA SER A 69 -5.68 -3.50 0.31
C SER A 69 -4.27 -3.37 0.88
N ARG A 70 -3.56 -2.27 0.61
CA ARG A 70 -2.23 -2.03 1.19
C ARG A 70 -2.30 -1.67 2.67
N ALA A 71 -3.35 -0.95 3.09
CA ALA A 71 -3.58 -0.67 4.51
C ALA A 71 -3.78 -1.98 5.26
N ALA A 72 -4.62 -2.87 4.73
CA ALA A 72 -4.83 -4.21 5.28
C ALA A 72 -3.53 -5.04 5.35
N SER A 73 -2.74 -5.07 4.26
CA SER A 73 -1.42 -5.75 4.28
C SER A 73 -0.46 -5.17 5.32
N ARG A 74 -0.43 -3.84 5.48
CA ARG A 74 0.39 -3.19 6.51
C ARG A 74 -0.08 -3.53 7.92
N HIS A 75 -1.39 -3.52 8.17
CA HIS A 75 -1.95 -3.90 9.46
C HIS A 75 -1.68 -5.37 9.79
N ALA A 76 -1.86 -6.27 8.82
CA ALA A 76 -1.54 -7.69 8.98
C ALA A 76 -0.05 -7.91 9.30
N ARG A 77 0.84 -7.20 8.58
CA ARG A 77 2.28 -7.23 8.86
C ARG A 77 2.61 -6.73 10.25
N ASP A 78 2.07 -5.59 10.65
CA ASP A 78 2.36 -4.97 11.94
C ASP A 78 1.85 -5.85 13.08
N ALA A 79 0.70 -6.51 12.93
CA ALA A 79 0.21 -7.52 13.85
C ALA A 79 1.15 -8.74 13.94
N ALA A 80 1.57 -9.29 12.80
CA ALA A 80 2.52 -10.41 12.77
C ALA A 80 3.88 -10.06 13.40
N ILE A 81 4.34 -8.81 13.27
CA ILE A 81 5.56 -8.31 13.93
C ILE A 81 5.40 -8.30 15.46
N LEU A 82 4.22 -7.96 15.97
CA LEU A 82 3.94 -7.99 17.41
C LEU A 82 3.86 -9.42 17.94
N GLU A 83 3.22 -10.33 17.20
CA GLU A 83 3.21 -11.75 17.54
C GLU A 83 4.61 -12.34 17.54
N LEU A 84 5.42 -12.00 16.53
CA LEU A 84 6.81 -12.40 16.44
C LEU A 84 7.62 -11.89 17.64
N PHE A 85 7.41 -10.65 18.05
CA PHE A 85 8.06 -10.08 19.22
C PHE A 85 7.67 -10.78 20.52
N ASN A 86 6.40 -11.16 20.68
CA ASN A 86 5.93 -11.95 21.81
C ASN A 86 6.53 -13.37 21.81
N ALA A 87 6.57 -14.02 20.65
CA ALA A 87 7.20 -15.34 20.49
C ALA A 87 8.72 -15.32 20.75
N TRP A 88 9.37 -14.17 20.53
CA TRP A 88 10.79 -13.95 20.81
C TRP A 88 11.11 -13.89 22.31
N GLY A 89 10.10 -13.76 23.19
CA GLY A 89 10.26 -13.88 24.64
C GLY A 89 11.15 -12.81 25.29
N GLN A 90 11.22 -11.59 24.72
CA GLN A 90 12.12 -10.55 25.24
C GLN A 90 11.57 -9.81 26.48
N GLU A 91 12.45 -9.56 27.45
CA GLU A 91 12.16 -8.76 28.64
C GLU A 91 11.92 -7.28 28.27
N ARG A 92 10.94 -6.65 28.92
CA ARG A 92 10.51 -5.27 28.64
C ARG A 92 11.52 -4.26 29.23
N GLY A 93 12.27 -3.56 28.36
CA GLY A 93 13.16 -2.45 28.73
C GLY A 93 13.71 -1.69 27.52
N SER A 94 13.88 -0.36 27.61
CA SER A 94 14.14 0.53 26.45
C SER A 94 15.47 0.31 25.74
N TYR A 95 16.56 0.09 26.49
CA TYR A 95 17.88 -0.20 25.90
C TYR A 95 17.93 -1.58 25.24
N ARG A 96 17.32 -2.58 25.88
CA ARG A 96 17.22 -3.94 25.33
C ARG A 96 16.35 -3.97 24.08
N LEU A 97 15.27 -3.18 24.02
CA LEU A 97 14.40 -3.06 22.85
C LEU A 97 15.16 -2.65 21.58
N ALA A 98 16.10 -1.71 21.67
CA ALA A 98 16.87 -1.26 20.50
C ALA A 98 17.79 -2.36 19.94
N VAL A 99 18.37 -3.18 20.82
CA VAL A 99 19.17 -4.35 20.44
C VAL A 99 18.27 -5.43 19.83
N SER A 100 17.17 -5.77 20.50
CA SER A 100 16.19 -6.74 20.02
C SER A 100 15.61 -6.36 18.66
N VAL A 101 15.38 -5.06 18.39
CA VAL A 101 14.93 -4.57 17.07
C VAL A 101 15.94 -4.84 15.97
N LYS A 102 17.23 -4.61 16.24
CA LYS A 102 18.29 -4.86 15.25
C LYS A 102 18.42 -6.35 14.97
N ASP A 103 18.41 -7.18 16.00
CA ASP A 103 18.52 -8.63 15.89
C ASP A 103 17.33 -9.22 15.15
N LEU A 104 16.12 -8.76 15.48
CA LEU A 104 14.89 -9.15 14.81
C LEU A 104 14.91 -8.75 13.33
N HIS A 105 15.32 -7.52 13.03
CA HIS A 105 15.44 -7.07 11.65
C HIS A 105 16.44 -7.93 10.86
N ALA A 106 17.61 -8.23 11.44
CA ALA A 106 18.59 -9.10 10.83
C ALA A 106 18.07 -10.52 10.63
N ALA A 107 17.30 -11.06 11.59
CA ALA A 107 16.67 -12.36 11.49
C ALA A 107 15.62 -12.40 10.37
N LEU A 108 14.73 -11.41 10.29
CA LEU A 108 13.73 -11.30 9.22
C LEU A 108 14.38 -11.22 7.84
N ARG A 109 15.46 -10.44 7.70
CA ARG A 109 16.21 -10.33 6.42
C ARG A 109 16.90 -11.63 6.04
N ARG A 110 17.51 -12.33 7.01
CA ARG A 110 18.09 -13.66 6.78
C ARG A 110 17.01 -14.67 6.38
N TYR A 111 15.88 -14.66 7.07
CA TYR A 111 14.75 -15.54 6.79
C TYR A 111 14.16 -15.27 5.39
N GLU A 112 13.94 -14.01 5.01
CA GLU A 112 13.50 -13.62 3.67
C GLU A 112 14.47 -14.14 2.58
N ALA A 113 15.78 -14.11 2.84
CA ALA A 113 16.80 -14.57 1.90
C ALA A 113 16.88 -16.10 1.77
N THR A 114 16.74 -16.86 2.87
CA THR A 114 17.04 -18.30 2.89
C THR A 114 15.86 -19.19 3.26
N GLY A 115 15.16 -18.86 4.35
CA GLY A 115 14.09 -19.69 4.93
C GLY A 115 12.75 -19.55 4.21
N TYR A 116 12.40 -18.34 3.79
CA TYR A 116 11.09 -18.02 3.23
C TYR A 116 10.82 -18.77 1.93
N ARG A 117 11.80 -18.87 1.03
CA ARG A 117 11.65 -19.64 -0.22
C ARG A 117 11.39 -21.12 0.03
N ARG A 118 11.96 -21.68 1.09
CA ARG A 118 11.72 -23.07 1.49
C ARG A 118 10.30 -23.24 2.03
N ASP A 119 9.85 -22.30 2.86
CA ASP A 119 8.53 -22.32 3.49
C ASP A 119 7.37 -21.96 2.56
N LEU A 120 7.66 -21.29 1.44
CA LEU A 120 6.72 -21.13 0.32
C LEU A 120 6.53 -22.43 -0.48
N ARG A 121 7.57 -23.27 -0.55
CA ARG A 121 7.53 -24.55 -1.29
C ARG A 121 6.89 -25.66 -0.46
N SER A 122 7.18 -25.71 0.84
CA SER A 122 6.30 -26.43 1.77
C SER A 122 5.03 -25.61 1.98
N LYS A 123 3.92 -26.19 2.43
CA LYS A 123 2.65 -25.47 2.65
C LYS A 123 2.70 -24.49 3.85
N GLY A 124 3.83 -23.82 4.08
CA GLY A 124 4.15 -23.07 5.29
C GLY A 124 5.00 -23.88 6.29
N PRO A 125 5.48 -23.21 7.36
CA PRO A 125 6.14 -23.86 8.50
C PRO A 125 5.14 -24.61 9.39
N SER A 126 5.62 -25.57 10.18
CA SER A 126 4.80 -26.32 11.13
C SER A 126 4.30 -25.43 12.27
N LEU A 127 3.06 -25.63 12.72
CA LEU A 127 2.45 -24.89 13.83
C LEU A 127 3.21 -25.04 15.16
N SER A 128 4.06 -26.06 15.30
CA SER A 128 4.94 -26.27 16.45
C SER A 128 6.07 -25.23 16.56
N ASP A 129 6.40 -24.53 15.47
CA ASP A 129 7.46 -23.53 15.42
C ASP A 129 6.85 -22.12 15.33
N SER A 130 6.33 -21.65 16.46
CA SER A 130 5.63 -20.36 16.57
C SER A 130 6.46 -19.18 16.05
N LEU A 131 7.77 -19.20 16.29
CA LEU A 131 8.69 -18.19 15.81
C LEU A 131 8.75 -18.17 14.28
N ARG A 132 8.95 -19.34 13.66
CA ARG A 132 9.02 -19.45 12.20
C ARG A 132 7.67 -19.16 11.53
N CYS A 133 6.56 -19.57 12.14
CA CYS A 133 5.21 -19.18 11.70
C CYS A 133 5.03 -17.65 11.68
N ALA A 134 5.46 -16.97 12.75
CA ALA A 134 5.36 -15.52 12.82
C ALA A 134 6.29 -14.82 11.81
N MET A 135 7.53 -15.30 11.63
CA MET A 135 8.44 -14.79 10.59
C MET A 135 7.86 -14.99 9.18
N PHE A 136 7.27 -16.15 8.92
CA PHE A 136 6.56 -16.44 7.67
C PHE A 136 5.39 -15.47 7.47
N ALA A 137 4.55 -15.24 8.48
CA ALA A 137 3.42 -14.32 8.40
C ALA A 137 3.87 -12.87 8.10
N VAL A 138 4.96 -12.41 8.71
CA VAL A 138 5.52 -11.08 8.44
C VAL A 138 5.95 -10.94 6.98
N VAL A 139 6.72 -11.90 6.45
CA VAL A 139 7.22 -11.85 5.07
C VAL A 139 6.09 -12.10 4.05
N ASN A 140 5.11 -12.92 4.39
CA ASN A 140 3.98 -13.27 3.52
C ASN A 140 2.82 -12.25 3.55
N SER A 141 2.90 -11.21 4.38
CA SER A 141 1.88 -10.16 4.51
C SER A 141 1.63 -9.33 3.24
N GLY A 142 2.52 -9.45 2.24
CA GLY A 142 2.50 -8.66 1.00
C GLY A 142 2.99 -7.21 1.18
N ALA A 143 3.38 -6.83 2.41
CA ALA A 143 4.01 -5.55 2.71
C ALA A 143 5.53 -5.71 2.89
N PRO A 144 6.35 -4.72 2.52
CA PRO A 144 7.79 -4.81 2.69
C PRO A 144 8.18 -4.91 4.17
N VAL A 145 9.25 -5.65 4.46
CA VAL A 145 9.81 -5.72 5.82
C VAL A 145 10.23 -4.30 6.26
N PRO A 146 9.72 -3.80 7.41
CA PRO A 146 10.04 -2.47 7.88
C PRO A 146 11.48 -2.37 8.36
N GLY A 147 12.11 -1.22 8.11
CA GLY A 147 13.45 -0.96 8.63
C GLY A 147 13.47 -0.81 10.17
N PRO A 148 14.66 -0.81 10.80
CA PRO A 148 14.81 -0.80 12.26
C PRO A 148 14.05 0.36 12.95
N ARG A 149 14.08 1.56 12.37
CA ARG A 149 13.35 2.73 12.89
C ARG A 149 11.83 2.52 12.91
N GLN A 150 11.28 1.82 11.92
CA GLN A 150 9.85 1.55 11.83
C GLN A 150 9.45 0.42 12.78
N LEU A 151 10.26 -0.63 12.90
CA LEU A 151 10.08 -1.69 13.91
C LEU A 151 10.04 -1.11 15.32
N TYR A 152 10.98 -0.22 15.65
CA TYR A 152 10.96 0.48 16.93
C TYR A 152 9.65 1.25 17.16
N LYS A 153 9.12 1.96 16.15
CA LYS A 153 7.83 2.66 16.26
C LYS A 153 6.66 1.71 16.47
N ILE A 154 6.66 0.54 15.83
CA ILE A 154 5.63 -0.48 16.00
C ILE A 154 5.64 -0.98 17.45
N PHE A 155 6.83 -1.29 17.99
CA PHE A 155 6.96 -1.76 19.37
C PHE A 155 6.69 -0.69 20.42
N ALA A 156 7.15 0.55 20.20
CA ALA A 156 6.88 1.66 21.11
C ALA A 156 5.37 1.86 21.27
N LYS A 157 4.59 1.80 20.18
CA LYS A 157 3.13 1.86 20.22
C LYS A 157 2.47 0.72 20.98
N SER A 158 3.08 -0.47 21.01
CA SER A 158 2.55 -1.61 21.78
C SER A 158 2.97 -1.59 23.25
N LEU A 159 4.06 -0.88 23.59
CA LEU A 159 4.59 -0.77 24.95
C LEU A 159 4.02 0.43 25.71
N GLU A 160 3.45 1.42 25.03
CA GLU A 160 2.66 2.45 25.69
C GLU A 160 1.49 1.78 26.43
N PRO A 161 1.38 1.92 27.77
CA PRO A 161 0.17 1.51 28.44
C PRO A 161 -0.98 2.30 27.81
N ARG A 162 -2.09 1.63 27.45
CA ARG A 162 -3.34 2.28 27.05
C ARG A 162 -3.84 3.13 28.23
N GLY A 163 -3.22 4.28 28.43
CA GLY A 163 -3.50 5.23 29.49
C GLY A 163 -4.75 6.01 29.14
N LYS A 164 -5.89 5.50 29.62
CA LYS A 164 -7.13 6.21 29.89
C LYS A 164 -7.68 7.08 28.75
N ALA A 165 -8.57 6.50 27.95
CA ALA A 165 -9.68 7.27 27.39
C ALA A 165 -10.59 7.72 28.54
N VAL A 166 -10.23 8.79 29.25
CA VAL A 166 -11.15 9.47 30.16
C VAL A 166 -12.10 10.28 29.29
N HIS A 167 -13.34 9.84 29.24
CA HIS A 167 -14.46 10.68 28.87
C HIS A 167 -14.43 11.99 29.67
N SER A 168 -14.16 13.10 29.01
CA SER A 168 -14.56 14.43 29.51
C SER A 168 -15.47 15.08 28.49
N LYS A 169 -16.70 14.58 28.42
CA LYS A 169 -17.84 15.28 27.84
C LYS A 169 -18.25 16.35 28.85
N LYS A 170 -17.60 17.52 28.82
CA LYS A 170 -18.05 18.68 29.59
C LYS A 170 -19.15 19.37 28.77
N ARG A 171 -20.40 19.16 29.17
CA ARG A 171 -21.49 20.10 28.90
C ARG A 171 -21.15 21.40 29.62
N VAL A 172 -21.22 22.53 28.91
CA VAL A 172 -21.83 23.78 29.38
C VAL A 172 -22.64 24.28 28.20
#